data_AF-A0A6A6GB74-F1
#
_entry.id   AF-A0A6A6GB74-F1
#
_cell.length_a   1.000
_cell.length_b   1.000
_cell.length_c   1.000
_cell.angle_alpha   90.00
_cell.angle_beta   90.00
_cell.angle_gamma   90.00
#
_symmetry.space_group_name_H-M   'P 1'
#
loop_
_entity.id
_entity.type
_entity.pdbx_description
1 polymer ?
#
loop_
_entity_poly.entity_id
_entity_poly.type
_entity_poly.pdbx_seq_one_letter_code
_entity_poly.pdbx_strand_id
1 'polypeptide(L)'
;MPGSSLWLIPPKDPFNRAMQTQITSMVPMRFAPNKPPTFIPHITLTSHINPALHEHDAQAWLDSLELNIEALLAANETREKESTDSASAEKRALEAGNLDPPAPQAPTAPSDPEKAALSEDASISATTPAPPSAPSDPTSPPTSGPAPSQASQATTSPALPIEINLHELEAGDPFFRKLALNATLPSPGLSALATVLRAQGCYGNDIETAKSWEKSEYRPHLSLLYADVPKDEARRKIPGVLQDLVRAKAILKPSRDGTVSKGGSIVLVPTDREIGQWKPIASRPLPEVVWKLNMLL
;
A
#
# COMPACT_ATOMS: atom_id res chain seq x y z
N MET A 1 -7.07 4.94 7.70
CA MET A 1 -7.68 4.29 6.52
C MET A 1 -7.97 2.85 6.93
N PRO A 2 -9.10 2.23 6.56
CA PRO A 2 -9.36 0.85 6.99
C PRO A 2 -8.28 -0.12 6.49
N GLY A 3 -7.94 -1.12 7.32
CA GLY A 3 -7.01 -2.19 6.98
C GLY A 3 -5.59 -1.74 6.65
N SER A 4 -4.93 -2.51 5.78
CA SER A 4 -3.56 -2.26 5.33
C SER A 4 -3.49 -1.65 3.94
N SER A 5 -2.34 -1.06 3.62
CA SER A 5 -2.04 -0.49 2.31
C SER A 5 -0.71 -1.02 1.79
N LEU A 6 -0.60 -1.14 0.47
CA LEU A 6 0.67 -1.36 -0.21
C LEU A 6 1.18 -0.04 -0.76
N TRP A 7 2.41 0.30 -0.40
CA TRP A 7 3.05 1.55 -0.78
C TRP A 7 4.29 1.26 -1.63
N LEU A 8 4.48 2.02 -2.70
CA LEU A 8 5.72 2.08 -3.45
C LEU A 8 6.60 3.20 -2.89
N ILE A 9 7.73 2.83 -2.30
CA ILE A 9 8.69 3.78 -1.73
C ILE A 9 9.92 3.93 -2.65
N PRO A 10 10.46 5.16 -2.80
CA PRO A 10 11.72 5.36 -3.49
C PRO A 10 12.88 4.76 -2.67
N PRO A 11 14.01 4.42 -3.31
CA PRO A 11 15.16 3.83 -2.64
C PRO A 11 15.75 4.83 -1.65
N LYS A 12 16.57 4.37 -0.69
CA LYS A 12 17.19 5.22 0.33
C LYS A 12 18.34 6.05 -0.24
N ASP A 13 18.02 7.02 -1.09
CA ASP A 13 18.96 7.81 -1.86
C ASP A 13 18.70 9.34 -1.71
N PRO A 14 19.42 10.22 -2.43
CA PRO A 14 19.19 11.66 -2.37
C PRO A 14 17.75 12.08 -2.74
N PHE A 15 17.08 11.39 -3.66
CA PHE A 15 15.70 11.71 -4.04
C PHE A 15 14.73 11.45 -2.90
N ASN A 16 14.80 10.27 -2.26
CA ASN A 16 13.98 9.97 -1.08
C ASN A 16 14.23 10.98 0.04
N ARG A 17 15.49 11.33 0.31
CA ARG A 17 15.85 12.33 1.33
C ARG A 17 15.28 13.71 1.02
N ALA A 18 15.32 14.13 -0.25
CA ALA A 18 14.74 15.39 -0.68
C ALA A 18 13.22 15.42 -0.44
N MET A 19 12.50 14.37 -0.84
CA MET A 19 11.05 14.25 -0.59
C MET A 19 10.74 14.20 0.90
N GLN A 20 11.50 13.45 1.69
CA GLN A 20 11.33 13.38 3.13
C GLN A 20 11.50 14.76 3.78
N THR A 21 12.49 15.54 3.33
CA THR A 21 12.74 16.92 3.80
C THR A 21 11.57 17.85 3.48
N GLN A 22 10.94 17.68 2.32
CA GLN A 22 9.71 18.42 1.98
C GLN A 22 8.59 18.10 2.96
N ILE A 23 8.36 16.80 3.22
CA ILE A 23 7.28 16.31 4.10
C ILE A 23 7.50 16.72 5.55
N THR A 24 8.73 16.65 6.08
CA THR A 24 8.99 16.84 7.52
C THR A 24 9.34 18.26 7.91
N SER A 25 9.71 19.12 6.95
CA SER A 25 10.24 20.44 7.25
C SER A 25 9.67 21.51 6.32
N MET A 26 10.01 21.49 5.04
CA MET A 26 9.76 22.63 4.14
C MET A 26 8.27 22.93 3.97
N VAL A 27 7.46 21.91 3.71
CA VAL A 27 6.01 22.09 3.51
C VAL A 27 5.33 22.44 4.83
N PRO A 28 5.51 21.69 5.95
CA PRO A 28 4.93 22.05 7.25
C PRO A 28 5.19 23.50 7.69
N MET A 29 6.41 24.02 7.48
CA MET A 29 6.76 25.41 7.84
C MET A 29 5.86 26.46 7.17
N ARG A 30 5.26 26.15 6.02
CA ARG A 30 4.36 27.06 5.29
C ARG A 30 2.94 27.09 5.87
N PHE A 31 2.61 26.15 6.77
CA PHE A 31 1.31 25.96 7.40
C PHE A 31 1.34 26.12 8.93
N ALA A 32 2.40 26.74 9.48
CA ALA A 32 2.47 27.06 10.90
C ALA A 32 1.24 27.91 11.35
N PRO A 33 0.69 27.69 12.56
CA PRO A 33 1.24 26.88 13.65
C PRO A 33 0.90 25.37 13.59
N ASN A 34 0.19 24.90 12.56
CA ASN A 34 -0.21 23.51 12.46
C ASN A 34 1.00 22.59 12.33
N LYS A 35 1.01 21.50 13.11
CA LYS A 35 2.02 20.45 13.05
C LYS A 35 1.42 19.24 12.32
N PRO A 36 1.47 19.19 10.98
CA PRO A 36 0.96 18.04 10.24
C PRO A 36 1.73 16.77 10.64
N PRO A 37 1.09 15.60 10.59
CA PRO A 37 1.77 14.33 10.84
C PRO A 37 2.86 14.10 9.80
N THR A 38 3.93 13.42 10.22
CA THR A 38 5.02 12.99 9.34
C THR A 38 4.74 11.59 8.81
N PHE A 39 5.23 11.31 7.61
CA PHE A 39 5.12 10.01 6.96
C PHE A 39 6.28 9.80 5.98
N ILE A 40 6.45 8.56 5.52
CA ILE A 40 7.50 8.18 4.56
C ILE A 40 7.05 8.61 3.15
N PRO A 41 7.92 9.17 2.27
CA PRO A 41 7.57 9.41 0.88
C PRO A 41 7.14 8.12 0.19
N HIS A 42 5.92 8.10 -0.37
CA HIS A 42 5.38 6.93 -1.04
C HIS A 42 4.33 7.28 -2.09
N ILE A 43 4.07 6.33 -3.00
CA ILE A 43 2.83 6.25 -3.79
C ILE A 43 2.02 5.08 -3.26
N THR A 44 0.74 5.30 -2.93
CA THR A 44 -0.16 4.19 -2.55
C THR A 44 -0.54 3.40 -3.80
N LEU A 45 -0.19 2.11 -3.85
CA LEU A 45 -0.54 1.19 -4.95
C LEU A 45 -1.96 0.63 -4.77
N THR A 46 -2.31 0.27 -3.54
CA THR A 46 -3.66 -0.13 -3.13
C THR A 46 -3.81 0.07 -1.61
N SER A 47 -5.06 0.11 -1.13
CA SER A 47 -5.43 0.29 0.28
C SER A 47 -6.59 -0.63 0.66
N HIS A 48 -7.07 -0.63 1.90
CA HIS A 48 -8.20 -1.48 2.33
C HIS A 48 -7.93 -2.99 2.18
N ILE A 49 -6.68 -3.41 2.30
CA ILE A 49 -6.34 -4.83 2.34
C ILE A 49 -6.80 -5.40 3.68
N ASN A 50 -7.51 -6.53 3.63
CA ASN A 50 -7.97 -7.22 4.83
C ASN A 50 -6.76 -7.75 5.63
N PRO A 51 -6.57 -7.35 6.90
CA PRO A 51 -5.46 -7.83 7.71
C PRO A 51 -5.36 -9.35 7.84
N ALA A 52 -6.48 -10.07 7.77
CA ALA A 52 -6.52 -11.53 7.84
C ALA A 52 -5.70 -12.22 6.73
N LEU A 53 -5.46 -11.54 5.60
CA LEU A 53 -4.63 -12.07 4.52
C LEU A 53 -3.15 -12.20 4.90
N HIS A 54 -2.69 -11.39 5.87
CA HIS A 54 -1.27 -11.23 6.17
C HIS A 54 -0.96 -11.21 7.67
N GLU A 55 -1.94 -11.51 8.54
CA GLU A 55 -1.80 -11.45 9.99
C GLU A 55 -0.82 -12.50 10.53
N HIS A 56 -0.76 -13.66 9.89
CA HIS A 56 0.10 -14.76 10.28
C HIS A 56 1.56 -14.54 9.86
N ASP A 57 1.78 -14.20 8.59
CA ASP A 57 3.11 -13.90 8.05
C ASP A 57 3.01 -12.85 6.94
N ALA A 58 3.26 -11.60 7.33
CA ALA A 58 3.16 -10.46 6.44
C ALA A 58 4.19 -10.50 5.29
N GLN A 59 5.38 -11.03 5.55
CA GLN A 59 6.45 -11.07 4.56
C GLN A 59 6.18 -12.19 3.57
N ALA A 60 5.85 -13.40 4.04
CA ALA A 60 5.48 -14.50 3.14
C ALA A 60 4.27 -14.14 2.27
N TRP A 61 3.26 -13.46 2.83
CA TRP A 61 2.14 -12.96 2.04
C TRP A 61 2.60 -11.98 0.96
N LEU A 62 3.43 -10.99 1.29
CA LEU A 62 3.92 -10.00 0.32
C LEU A 62 4.79 -10.65 -0.78
N ASP A 63 5.62 -11.63 -0.41
CA ASP A 63 6.47 -12.37 -1.35
C ASP A 63 5.67 -13.30 -2.27
N SER A 64 4.51 -13.79 -1.80
CA SER A 64 3.60 -14.61 -2.60
C SER A 64 2.84 -13.84 -3.70
N LEU A 65 2.79 -12.51 -3.62
CA LEU A 65 2.04 -11.71 -4.58
C LEU A 65 2.66 -11.83 -5.98
N GLU A 66 1.82 -12.11 -6.96
CA GLU A 66 2.18 -11.97 -8.36
C GLU A 66 2.30 -10.47 -8.71
N LEU A 67 3.26 -10.09 -9.53
CA LEU A 67 3.47 -8.69 -9.97
C LEU A 67 3.18 -8.49 -11.46
N ASN A 68 2.87 -9.57 -12.18
CA ASN A 68 2.56 -9.58 -13.60
C ASN A 68 1.08 -10.00 -13.86
N ILE A 69 0.33 -9.18 -14.61
CA ILE A 69 -1.07 -9.45 -14.98
C ILE A 69 -1.22 -10.80 -15.69
N GLU A 70 -0.34 -11.09 -16.65
CA GLU A 70 -0.43 -12.30 -17.47
C GLU A 70 -0.18 -13.56 -16.63
N ALA A 71 0.81 -13.50 -15.72
CA ALA A 71 1.09 -14.58 -14.79
C ALA A 71 -0.07 -14.80 -13.82
N LEU A 72 -0.71 -13.73 -13.34
CA LEU A 72 -1.87 -13.86 -12.45
C LEU A 72 -3.08 -14.46 -13.17
N LEU A 73 -3.34 -14.05 -14.43
CA LEU A 73 -4.39 -14.65 -15.25
C LEU A 73 -4.15 -16.15 -15.47
N ALA A 74 -2.92 -16.53 -15.85
CA ALA A 74 -2.56 -17.93 -16.05
C ALA A 74 -2.72 -18.76 -14.76
N ALA A 75 -2.35 -18.18 -13.60
CA ALA A 75 -2.53 -18.81 -12.30
C ALA A 75 -4.02 -18.94 -11.91
N ASN A 76 -4.87 -18.00 -12.29
CA ASN A 76 -6.32 -18.09 -12.09
C ASN A 76 -6.92 -19.22 -12.92
N GLU A 77 -6.61 -19.28 -14.22
CA GLU A 77 -7.11 -20.33 -15.12
C GLU A 77 -6.71 -21.72 -14.65
N THR A 78 -5.48 -21.87 -14.14
CA THR A 78 -5.00 -23.15 -13.61
C THR A 78 -5.80 -23.58 -12.39
N ARG A 79 -6.04 -22.66 -11.44
CA ARG A 79 -6.84 -22.92 -10.24
C ARG A 79 -8.30 -23.28 -10.55
N GLU A 80 -8.91 -22.62 -11.54
CA GLU A 80 -10.28 -22.92 -11.97
C GLU A 80 -10.38 -24.32 -12.60
N LYS A 81 -9.39 -24.72 -13.40
CA LYS A 81 -9.31 -26.07 -13.97
C LYS A 81 -9.17 -27.12 -12.87
N GLU A 82 -8.23 -26.93 -11.94
CA GLU A 82 -8.02 -27.85 -10.82
C GLU A 82 -9.26 -27.98 -9.93
N SER A 83 -9.96 -26.88 -9.66
CA SER A 83 -11.23 -26.90 -8.90
C SER A 83 -12.31 -27.68 -9.64
N THR A 84 -12.42 -27.52 -10.95
CA THR A 84 -13.40 -28.21 -11.79
C THR A 84 -13.11 -29.71 -11.87
N ASP A 85 -11.84 -30.07 -11.99
CA ASP A 85 -11.37 -31.46 -12.03
C ASP A 85 -11.58 -32.15 -10.69
N SER A 86 -11.28 -31.47 -9.58
CA SER A 86 -11.52 -31.97 -8.21
C SER A 86 -13.00 -32.23 -7.96
N ALA A 87 -13.88 -31.27 -8.28
CA ALA A 87 -15.34 -31.44 -8.14
C ALA A 87 -15.87 -32.58 -9.03
N SER A 88 -15.32 -32.73 -10.24
CA SER A 88 -15.68 -33.83 -11.15
C SER A 88 -15.20 -35.19 -10.64
N ALA A 89 -14.03 -35.26 -10.00
CA ALA A 89 -13.48 -36.47 -9.41
C ALA A 89 -14.27 -36.90 -8.17
N GLU A 90 -14.62 -35.95 -7.29
CA GLU A 90 -15.46 -36.19 -6.12
C GLU A 90 -16.84 -36.73 -6.53
N LYS A 91 -17.47 -36.10 -7.53
CA LYS A 91 -18.74 -36.59 -8.08
C LYS A 91 -18.63 -38.02 -8.62
N ARG A 92 -17.58 -38.34 -9.38
CA ARG A 92 -17.36 -39.71 -9.90
C ARG A 92 -17.10 -40.71 -8.77
N ALA A 93 -16.39 -40.33 -7.72
CA ALA A 93 -16.13 -41.19 -6.57
C ALA A 93 -17.43 -41.48 -5.78
N LEU A 94 -18.32 -40.49 -5.65
CA LEU A 94 -19.64 -40.65 -5.06
C LEU A 94 -20.54 -41.58 -5.90
N GLU A 95 -20.56 -41.40 -7.22
CA GLU A 95 -21.33 -42.25 -8.15
C GLU A 95 -20.81 -43.70 -8.20
N ALA A 96 -19.50 -43.89 -8.00
CA ALA A 96 -18.88 -45.22 -7.93
C ALA A 96 -19.13 -45.96 -6.60
N GLY A 97 -19.80 -45.33 -5.63
CA GLY A 97 -20.00 -45.89 -4.28
C GLY A 97 -18.71 -46.01 -3.47
N ASN A 98 -17.65 -45.29 -3.86
CA ASN A 98 -16.37 -45.28 -3.16
C ASN A 98 -16.33 -44.23 -2.04
N LEU A 99 -17.36 -43.40 -1.92
CA LEU A 99 -17.54 -42.42 -0.85
C LEU A 99 -18.93 -42.62 -0.24
N ASP A 100 -19.00 -42.68 1.08
CA ASP A 100 -20.28 -42.62 1.78
C ASP A 100 -20.93 -41.26 1.49
N PRO A 101 -22.25 -41.21 1.23
CA PRO A 101 -22.95 -39.96 1.01
C PRO A 101 -22.76 -39.05 2.24
N PRO A 102 -22.58 -37.73 2.03
CA PRO A 102 -22.42 -36.79 3.14
C PRO A 102 -23.59 -36.97 4.10
N ALA A 103 -23.27 -37.20 5.38
CA ALA A 103 -24.28 -37.39 6.41
C ALA A 103 -25.29 -36.23 6.35
N PRO A 104 -26.60 -36.51 6.46
CA PRO A 104 -27.62 -35.47 6.38
C PRO A 104 -27.30 -34.37 7.39
N GLN A 105 -26.98 -33.18 6.89
CA GLN A 105 -26.73 -32.02 7.74
C GLN A 105 -28.00 -31.77 8.55
N ALA A 106 -27.87 -31.76 9.88
CA ALA A 106 -28.97 -31.42 10.76
C ALA A 106 -29.50 -30.03 10.35
N PRO A 107 -30.82 -29.83 10.28
CA PRO A 107 -31.40 -28.56 9.87
C PRO A 107 -30.89 -27.46 10.80
N THR A 108 -30.04 -26.58 10.27
CA THR A 108 -29.66 -25.35 10.92
C THR A 108 -30.89 -24.47 11.00
N ALA A 109 -31.30 -24.15 12.23
CA ALA A 109 -32.41 -23.26 12.49
C ALA A 109 -32.18 -21.92 11.76
N PRO A 110 -33.22 -21.35 11.12
CA PRO A 110 -33.10 -20.06 10.46
C PRO A 110 -32.69 -19.00 11.48
N SER A 111 -31.47 -18.48 11.34
CA SER A 111 -30.99 -17.35 12.11
C SER A 111 -31.45 -16.09 11.38
N ASP A 112 -32.47 -15.45 11.93
CA ASP A 112 -33.10 -14.22 11.47
C ASP A 112 -32.08 -13.05 11.56
N PRO A 113 -31.60 -12.46 10.43
CA PRO A 113 -30.54 -11.44 10.49
C PRO A 113 -31.06 -10.00 10.64
N GLU A 114 -32.35 -9.78 10.87
CA GLU A 114 -32.95 -8.44 10.86
C GLU A 114 -33.43 -7.98 12.26
N LYS A 115 -32.62 -8.12 13.30
CA LYS A 115 -32.82 -7.35 14.56
C LYS A 115 -31.62 -7.38 15.52
N ALA A 116 -30.58 -6.60 15.25
CA ALA A 116 -29.63 -6.19 16.28
C ALA A 116 -29.07 -4.78 15.99
N ALA A 117 -29.87 -3.81 16.43
CA ALA A 117 -29.44 -2.67 17.24
C ALA A 117 -28.46 -1.63 16.63
N LEU A 118 -29.07 -0.61 16.04
CA LEU A 118 -28.72 0.79 16.28
C LEU A 118 -28.74 1.12 17.79
N SER A 119 -28.03 2.21 18.13
CA SER A 119 -27.89 2.92 19.40
C SER A 119 -26.97 2.31 20.46
N GLU A 120 -25.77 2.88 20.60
CA GLU A 120 -25.30 3.43 21.89
C GLU A 120 -24.45 4.69 21.63
N ASP A 121 -25.00 5.81 22.09
CA ASP A 121 -24.41 7.13 22.19
C ASP A 121 -24.12 7.31 23.69
N ALA A 122 -22.86 7.35 24.10
CA ALA A 122 -22.50 7.66 25.48
C ALA A 122 -21.09 8.24 25.59
N SER A 123 -21.08 9.52 25.93
CA SER A 123 -20.01 10.30 26.56
C SER A 123 -19.05 9.47 27.43
N ILE A 124 -17.75 9.67 27.21
CA ILE A 124 -16.72 9.36 28.21
C ILE A 124 -15.87 10.61 28.44
N SER A 125 -16.01 11.14 29.65
CA SER A 125 -15.25 12.24 30.21
C SER A 125 -13.80 11.84 30.47
N ALA A 126 -12.94 12.86 30.35
CA ALA A 126 -11.52 12.83 30.65
C ALA A 126 -11.22 12.31 32.07
N THR A 127 -10.20 11.47 32.19
CA THR A 127 -9.45 11.32 33.43
C THR A 127 -7.97 11.13 33.11
N THR A 128 -7.16 12.07 33.62
CA THR A 128 -5.71 12.07 33.60
C THR A 128 -5.15 11.09 34.63
N PRO A 129 -4.06 10.37 34.32
CA PRO A 129 -3.10 10.00 35.34
C PRO A 129 -1.69 10.53 35.03
N ALA A 130 -1.06 11.07 36.08
CA ALA A 130 0.34 11.48 36.15
C ALA A 130 1.29 10.24 36.27
N PRO A 131 2.61 10.41 36.11
CA PRO A 131 3.53 9.35 35.69
C PRO A 131 4.18 8.60 36.85
N PRO A 132 4.79 7.43 36.57
CA PRO A 132 5.96 7.01 37.33
C PRO A 132 7.18 6.67 36.46
N SER A 133 8.29 7.25 36.92
CA SER A 133 9.71 6.92 36.87
C SER A 133 10.24 5.65 36.18
N ALA A 134 11.36 5.84 35.46
CA ALA A 134 12.42 4.86 35.14
C ALA A 134 13.06 4.26 36.44
N PRO A 135 13.80 3.13 36.45
CA PRO A 135 14.98 2.89 35.58
C PRO A 135 15.37 1.42 35.23
N SER A 136 16.44 1.31 34.42
CA SER A 136 17.52 0.30 34.43
C SER A 136 17.52 -0.85 33.40
N ASP A 137 18.56 -0.80 32.55
CA ASP A 137 19.16 -1.90 31.78
C ASP A 137 19.59 -3.08 32.69
N PRO A 138 19.68 -4.31 32.14
CA PRO A 138 21.02 -4.79 31.82
C PRO A 138 21.15 -5.59 30.49
N THR A 139 22.29 -5.33 29.89
CA THR A 139 23.03 -6.02 28.83
C THR A 139 23.06 -7.55 28.95
N SER A 140 22.75 -8.27 27.87
CA SER A 140 23.33 -9.59 27.53
C SER A 140 23.18 -9.92 26.04
N PRO A 141 24.15 -10.60 25.42
CA PRO A 141 24.26 -10.77 23.96
C PRO A 141 23.43 -11.96 23.44
N PRO A 142 22.89 -11.92 22.21
CA PRO A 142 22.24 -13.09 21.62
C PRO A 142 23.26 -14.06 21.00
N THR A 143 23.06 -15.32 21.34
CA THR A 143 23.71 -16.53 20.83
C THR A 143 23.38 -16.75 19.35
N SER A 144 24.40 -17.07 18.56
CA SER A 144 24.32 -17.40 17.13
C SER A 144 23.57 -18.71 16.89
N GLY A 145 22.32 -18.62 16.42
CA GLY A 145 21.56 -19.75 15.86
C GLY A 145 21.78 -19.89 14.35
N PRO A 146 21.63 -21.10 13.78
CA PRO A 146 21.96 -21.38 12.38
C PRO A 146 20.96 -20.74 11.41
N ALA A 147 21.48 -20.27 10.27
CA ALA A 147 20.74 -19.63 9.21
C ALA A 147 19.67 -20.57 8.60
N PRO A 148 18.42 -20.12 8.39
CA PRO A 148 17.45 -20.88 7.63
C PRO A 148 17.85 -20.92 6.15
N SER A 149 17.82 -22.12 5.60
CA SER A 149 18.03 -22.43 4.19
C SER A 149 17.11 -21.58 3.30
N GLN A 150 17.72 -20.74 2.45
CA GLN A 150 17.01 -20.01 1.41
C GLN A 150 16.56 -21.00 0.33
N ALA A 151 15.28 -21.38 0.36
CA ALA A 151 14.63 -21.89 -0.83
C ALA A 151 14.49 -20.74 -1.82
N SER A 152 15.12 -20.87 -2.99
CA SER A 152 15.03 -19.91 -4.10
C SER A 152 13.58 -19.82 -4.58
N GLN A 153 12.79 -18.94 -3.97
CA GLN A 153 11.52 -18.51 -4.55
C GLN A 153 11.83 -17.64 -5.76
N ALA A 154 11.31 -18.03 -6.92
CA ALA A 154 11.43 -17.23 -8.13
C ALA A 154 10.72 -15.89 -7.88
N THR A 155 11.48 -14.82 -7.70
CA THR A 155 10.93 -13.47 -7.57
C THR A 155 10.26 -13.11 -8.89
N THR A 156 8.93 -13.05 -8.90
CA THR A 156 8.16 -12.61 -10.05
C THR A 156 8.39 -11.11 -10.23
N SER A 157 9.01 -10.73 -11.34
CA SER A 157 9.22 -9.33 -11.69
C SER A 157 8.00 -8.78 -12.44
N PRO A 158 7.70 -7.48 -12.33
CA PRO A 158 6.72 -6.82 -13.18
C PRO A 158 7.04 -7.01 -14.67
N ALA A 159 6.01 -7.20 -15.50
CA ALA A 159 6.15 -7.41 -16.94
C ALA A 159 6.60 -6.15 -17.70
N LEU A 160 6.12 -4.99 -17.23
CA LEU A 160 6.32 -3.70 -17.87
C LEU A 160 7.26 -2.84 -17.01
N PRO A 161 8.12 -2.02 -17.64
CA PRO A 161 8.92 -1.04 -16.91
C PRO A 161 8.03 -0.13 -16.07
N ILE A 162 8.37 0.01 -14.78
CA ILE A 162 7.64 0.90 -13.87
C ILE A 162 8.32 2.27 -13.88
N GLU A 163 7.77 3.19 -14.65
CA GLU A 163 8.21 4.58 -14.66
C GLU A 163 7.22 5.48 -13.91
N ILE A 164 7.75 6.22 -12.93
CA ILE A 164 6.99 7.15 -12.11
C ILE A 164 7.43 8.56 -12.48
N ASN A 165 6.59 9.26 -13.24
CA ASN A 165 6.86 10.64 -13.65
C ASN A 165 6.06 11.62 -12.79
N LEU A 166 6.68 12.19 -11.76
CA LEU A 166 6.07 13.23 -10.92
C LEU A 166 6.14 14.57 -11.66
N HIS A 167 4.99 15.19 -11.91
CA HIS A 167 4.91 16.32 -12.85
C HIS A 167 4.10 17.53 -12.36
N GLU A 168 3.02 17.32 -11.60
CA GLU A 168 2.10 18.39 -11.20
C GLU A 168 1.93 18.39 -9.68
N LEU A 169 2.07 19.56 -9.06
CA LEU A 169 1.75 19.75 -7.65
C LEU A 169 0.30 20.24 -7.54
N GLU A 170 -0.54 19.43 -6.90
CA GLU A 170 -1.96 19.73 -6.73
C GLU A 170 -2.34 19.86 -5.25
N ALA A 171 -3.31 20.74 -4.97
CA ALA A 171 -4.01 20.79 -3.68
C ALA A 171 -5.35 20.06 -3.77
N GLY A 172 -5.54 19.01 -2.98
CA GLY A 172 -6.76 18.20 -2.94
C GLY A 172 -7.67 18.51 -1.75
N ASP A 173 -8.92 18.07 -1.87
CA ASP A 173 -9.91 18.12 -0.78
C ASP A 173 -9.63 17.10 0.34
N PRO A 174 -9.29 15.82 0.04
CA PRO A 174 -9.07 14.81 1.08
C PRO A 174 -7.88 15.14 1.99
N PHE A 175 -7.99 14.78 3.27
CA PHE A 175 -6.93 14.96 4.27
C PHE A 175 -5.58 14.38 3.81
N PHE A 176 -5.57 13.16 3.24
CA PHE A 176 -4.36 12.47 2.78
C PHE A 176 -3.83 12.94 1.41
N ARG A 177 -4.54 13.85 0.72
CA ARG A 177 -4.11 14.41 -0.58
C ARG A 177 -4.11 15.94 -0.52
N LYS A 178 -3.78 16.52 0.64
CA LYS A 178 -3.91 17.95 0.82
C LYS A 178 -2.93 18.74 -0.05
N LEU A 179 -1.69 18.29 -0.14
CA LEU A 179 -0.75 18.65 -1.20
C LEU A 179 -0.08 17.39 -1.71
N ALA A 180 -0.06 17.17 -3.01
CA ALA A 180 0.51 15.97 -3.61
C ALA A 180 1.14 16.24 -4.98
N LEU A 181 2.21 15.50 -5.28
CA LEU A 181 2.81 15.41 -6.60
C LEU A 181 2.15 14.29 -7.39
N ASN A 182 1.39 14.63 -8.42
CA ASN A 182 0.72 13.66 -9.26
C ASN A 182 1.73 12.97 -10.19
N ALA A 183 1.61 11.65 -10.31
CA ALA A 183 2.28 10.91 -11.38
C ALA A 183 1.52 11.11 -12.70
N THR A 184 2.24 11.29 -13.80
CA THR A 184 1.64 11.41 -15.13
C THR A 184 0.92 10.12 -15.49
N LEU A 185 -0.29 10.26 -16.03
CA LEU A 185 -1.03 9.17 -16.66
C LEU A 185 -1.10 9.39 -18.18
N PRO A 186 -1.08 8.33 -19.00
CA PRO A 186 -0.97 6.92 -18.59
C PRO A 186 0.46 6.55 -18.11
N SER A 187 0.54 5.67 -17.10
CA SER A 187 1.78 4.98 -16.71
C SER A 187 1.53 3.47 -16.71
N PRO A 188 1.71 2.80 -17.87
CA PRO A 188 1.27 1.40 -18.05
C PRO A 188 1.84 0.43 -17.02
N GLY A 189 3.14 0.53 -16.69
CA GLY A 189 3.76 -0.34 -15.69
C GLY A 189 3.23 -0.11 -14.26
N LEU A 190 3.05 1.16 -13.87
CA LEU A 190 2.50 1.49 -12.55
C LEU A 190 1.03 1.11 -12.41
N SER A 191 0.23 1.36 -13.46
CA SER A 191 -1.18 0.97 -13.54
C SER A 191 -1.35 -0.54 -13.51
N ALA A 192 -0.54 -1.28 -14.27
CA ALA A 192 -0.56 -2.74 -14.27
C ALA A 192 -0.20 -3.30 -12.89
N LEU A 193 0.86 -2.79 -12.27
CA LEU A 193 1.27 -3.20 -10.92
C LEU A 193 0.14 -2.94 -9.91
N ALA A 194 -0.44 -1.73 -9.88
CA ALA A 194 -1.52 -1.40 -8.97
C ALA A 194 -2.76 -2.30 -9.19
N THR A 195 -3.11 -2.59 -10.44
CA THR A 195 -4.21 -3.50 -10.80
C THR A 195 -4.00 -4.90 -10.22
N VAL A 196 -2.82 -5.49 -10.43
CA VAL A 196 -2.50 -6.84 -9.95
C VAL A 196 -2.55 -6.94 -8.44
N LEU A 197 -1.97 -5.95 -7.76
CA LEU A 197 -1.94 -5.90 -6.30
C LEU A 197 -3.34 -5.68 -5.72
N ARG A 198 -4.17 -4.86 -6.38
CA ARG A 198 -5.57 -4.64 -6.00
C ARG A 198 -6.41 -5.91 -6.17
N ALA A 199 -6.24 -6.63 -7.27
CA ALA A 199 -6.95 -7.88 -7.51
C ALA A 199 -6.68 -8.90 -6.39
N GLN A 200 -5.41 -9.14 -6.08
CA GLN A 200 -5.00 -10.10 -5.04
C GLN A 200 -5.35 -9.64 -3.62
N GLY A 201 -5.12 -8.35 -3.31
CA GLY A 201 -5.28 -7.84 -1.94
C GLY A 201 -6.71 -7.44 -1.56
N CYS A 202 -7.61 -7.24 -2.52
CA CYS A 202 -8.93 -6.67 -2.26
C CYS A 202 -10.08 -7.36 -2.96
N TYR A 203 -9.85 -8.03 -4.10
CA TYR A 203 -10.93 -8.59 -4.92
C TYR A 203 -10.79 -10.09 -5.19
N GLY A 204 -10.07 -10.83 -4.34
CA GLY A 204 -10.00 -12.29 -4.44
C GLY A 204 -9.43 -12.81 -5.76
N ASN A 205 -8.50 -12.06 -6.37
CA ASN A 205 -7.93 -12.27 -7.71
C ASN A 205 -8.81 -11.88 -8.91
N ASP A 206 -9.92 -11.15 -8.69
CA ASP A 206 -10.71 -10.57 -9.79
C ASP A 206 -9.98 -9.36 -10.42
N ILE A 207 -9.38 -9.62 -11.58
CA ILE A 207 -8.62 -8.64 -12.36
C ILE A 207 -9.53 -7.63 -13.07
N GLU A 208 -10.73 -8.01 -13.50
CA GLU A 208 -11.60 -7.11 -14.26
C GLU A 208 -12.19 -6.02 -13.35
N THR A 209 -12.59 -6.40 -12.12
CA THR A 209 -12.97 -5.42 -11.09
C THR A 209 -11.79 -4.51 -10.73
N ALA A 210 -10.57 -5.06 -10.62
CA ALA A 210 -9.37 -4.25 -10.37
C ALA A 210 -9.04 -3.27 -11.51
N LYS A 211 -9.19 -3.67 -12.78
CA LYS A 211 -9.01 -2.79 -13.95
C LYS A 211 -10.05 -1.67 -13.98
N SER A 212 -11.30 -1.96 -13.61
CA SER A 212 -12.35 -0.94 -13.52
C SER A 212 -12.00 0.11 -12.46
N TRP A 213 -11.55 -0.33 -11.29
CA TRP A 213 -11.04 0.54 -10.22
C TRP A 213 -9.83 1.38 -10.67
N GLU A 214 -8.88 0.78 -11.39
CA GLU A 214 -7.71 1.50 -11.89
C GLU A 214 -8.11 2.68 -12.79
N LYS A 215 -9.00 2.44 -13.75
CA LYS A 215 -9.45 3.48 -14.68
C LYS A 215 -10.23 4.60 -13.98
N SER A 216 -11.13 4.23 -13.08
CA SER A 216 -12.10 5.17 -12.50
C SER A 216 -11.56 5.90 -11.27
N GLU A 217 -10.82 5.21 -10.38
CA GLU A 217 -10.48 5.70 -9.04
C GLU A 217 -8.98 5.85 -8.80
N TYR A 218 -8.12 5.04 -9.44
CA TYR A 218 -6.68 5.08 -9.16
C TYR A 218 -6.07 6.39 -9.65
N ARG A 219 -5.45 7.12 -8.73
CA ARG A 219 -4.79 8.40 -8.97
C ARG A 219 -3.42 8.37 -8.29
N PRO A 220 -2.37 7.86 -8.95
CA PRO A 220 -1.05 7.73 -8.34
C PRO A 220 -0.46 9.10 -8.05
N HIS A 221 -0.07 9.31 -6.80
CA HIS A 221 0.50 10.57 -6.32
C HIS A 221 1.45 10.32 -5.16
N LEU A 222 2.41 11.23 -4.97
CA LEU A 222 3.29 11.30 -3.81
C LEU A 222 2.85 12.48 -2.95
N SER A 223 2.23 12.20 -1.81
CA SER A 223 1.77 13.25 -0.90
C SER A 223 2.93 13.99 -0.24
N LEU A 224 2.79 15.31 -0.14
CA LEU A 224 3.72 16.20 0.58
C LEU A 224 3.13 16.76 1.88
N LEU A 225 1.80 16.73 2.01
CA LEU A 225 1.10 17.20 3.20
C LEU A 225 -0.17 16.39 3.46
N TYR A 226 -0.30 15.94 4.71
CA TYR A 226 -1.56 15.50 5.29
C TYR A 226 -2.01 16.57 6.29
N ALA A 227 -3.15 17.20 6.04
CA ALA A 227 -3.65 18.25 6.92
C ALA A 227 -5.14 18.50 6.73
N ASP A 228 -5.79 18.88 7.82
CA ASP A 228 -7.14 19.43 7.80
C ASP A 228 -7.07 20.95 7.60
N VAL A 229 -6.72 21.35 6.37
CA VAL A 229 -6.74 22.76 5.94
C VAL A 229 -7.63 22.90 4.71
N PRO A 230 -8.32 24.05 4.54
CA PRO A 230 -9.11 24.31 3.35
C PRO A 230 -8.26 24.18 2.07
N LYS A 231 -8.83 23.58 1.01
CA LYS A 231 -8.14 23.37 -0.26
C LYS A 231 -7.57 24.67 -0.85
N ASP A 232 -8.34 25.77 -0.77
CA ASP A 232 -7.87 27.07 -1.27
C ASP A 232 -6.71 27.63 -0.48
N GLU A 233 -6.61 27.32 0.81
CA GLU A 233 -5.44 27.68 1.61
C GLU A 233 -4.20 26.90 1.16
N ALA A 234 -4.32 25.58 1.00
CA ALA A 234 -3.24 24.75 0.48
C ALA A 234 -2.80 25.20 -0.93
N ARG A 235 -3.77 25.51 -1.81
CA ARG A 235 -3.55 26.01 -3.17
C ARG A 235 -2.73 27.30 -3.18
N ARG A 236 -3.00 28.25 -2.28
CA ARG A 236 -2.22 29.49 -2.16
C ARG A 236 -0.74 29.25 -1.80
N LYS A 237 -0.40 28.10 -1.23
CA LYS A 237 0.99 27.76 -0.87
C LYS A 237 1.77 27.07 -2.00
N ILE A 238 1.08 26.62 -3.06
CA ILE A 238 1.69 25.90 -4.20
C ILE A 238 2.90 26.64 -4.79
N PRO A 239 2.87 27.95 -5.09
CA PRO A 239 4.04 28.63 -5.69
C PRO A 239 5.30 28.54 -4.83
N GLY A 240 5.16 28.64 -3.51
CA GLY A 240 6.28 28.51 -2.58
C GLY A 240 6.81 27.09 -2.51
N VAL A 241 5.93 26.09 -2.48
CA VAL A 241 6.32 24.68 -2.47
C VAL A 241 6.99 24.28 -3.79
N LEU A 242 6.49 24.78 -4.93
CA LEU A 242 7.14 24.59 -6.24
C LEU A 242 8.55 25.15 -6.25
N GLN A 243 8.77 26.34 -5.71
CA GLN A 243 10.12 26.92 -5.60
C GLN A 243 11.07 26.02 -4.78
N ASP A 244 10.59 25.45 -3.68
CA ASP A 244 11.38 24.52 -2.85
C ASP A 244 11.70 23.23 -3.62
N LEU A 245 10.73 22.68 -4.37
CA LEU A 245 10.90 21.50 -5.21
C LEU A 245 11.86 21.74 -6.36
N VAL A 246 11.83 22.92 -6.99
CA VAL A 246 12.76 23.31 -8.06
C VAL A 246 14.19 23.38 -7.53
N ARG A 247 14.36 23.96 -6.33
CA ARG A 247 15.67 23.97 -5.65
C ARG A 247 16.15 22.56 -5.33
N ALA A 248 15.25 21.70 -4.82
CA ALA A 248 15.57 20.30 -4.57
C ALA A 248 15.96 19.57 -5.86
N LYS A 249 15.21 19.75 -6.95
CA LYS A 249 15.51 19.17 -8.27
C LYS A 249 16.89 19.60 -8.79
N ALA A 250 17.27 20.87 -8.62
CA ALA A 250 18.59 21.35 -9.00
C ALA A 250 19.73 20.63 -8.25
N ILE A 251 19.52 20.28 -6.97
CA ILE A 251 20.47 19.52 -6.16
C ILE A 251 20.55 18.06 -6.62
N LEU A 252 19.41 17.47 -7.00
CA LEU A 252 19.34 16.07 -7.45
C LEU A 252 20.06 15.83 -8.79
N LYS A 253 20.28 16.87 -9.60
CA LYS A 253 20.93 16.80 -10.92
C LYS A 253 20.32 15.68 -11.79
N PRO A 254 19.02 15.79 -12.14
CA PRO A 254 18.35 14.76 -12.94
C PRO A 254 19.08 14.50 -14.25
N SER A 255 19.00 13.26 -14.71
CA SER A 255 19.39 12.88 -16.07
C SER A 255 18.61 13.67 -17.13
N ARG A 256 19.07 13.64 -18.39
CA ARG A 256 18.43 14.38 -19.50
C ARG A 256 16.95 14.04 -19.70
N ASP A 257 16.56 12.82 -19.34
CA ASP A 257 15.18 12.30 -19.41
C ASP A 257 14.35 12.62 -18.14
N GLY A 258 14.89 13.38 -17.20
CA GLY A 258 14.25 13.74 -15.93
C GLY A 258 14.43 12.70 -14.82
N THR A 259 15.17 11.61 -15.05
CA THR A 259 15.40 10.57 -14.04
C THR A 259 16.19 11.12 -12.86
N VAL A 260 15.61 11.00 -11.66
CA VAL A 260 16.19 11.42 -10.37
C VAL A 260 16.61 10.24 -9.49
N SER A 261 16.05 9.05 -9.72
CA SER A 261 16.35 7.85 -8.94
C SER A 261 15.96 6.56 -9.68
N LYS A 262 16.57 5.43 -9.29
CA LYS A 262 16.27 4.08 -9.78
C LYS A 262 16.17 3.09 -8.63
N GLY A 263 15.27 2.13 -8.75
CA GLY A 263 14.90 1.17 -7.72
C GLY A 263 13.74 1.65 -6.86
N GLY A 264 13.41 0.86 -5.85
CA GLY A 264 12.31 1.13 -4.94
C GLY A 264 11.95 -0.13 -4.17
N SER A 265 10.87 -0.08 -3.42
CA SER A 265 10.30 -1.26 -2.77
C SER A 265 8.80 -1.12 -2.62
N ILE A 266 8.09 -2.23 -2.73
CA ILE A 266 6.73 -2.34 -2.22
C ILE A 266 6.84 -2.63 -0.73
N VAL A 267 6.09 -1.89 0.09
CA VAL A 267 5.98 -2.15 1.52
C VAL A 267 4.53 -2.31 1.93
N LEU A 268 4.27 -3.27 2.82
CA LEU A 268 2.97 -3.45 3.47
C LEU A 268 2.93 -2.62 4.75
N VAL A 269 1.89 -1.81 4.90
CA VAL A 269 1.73 -0.90 6.05
C VAL A 269 0.32 -1.03 6.62
N PRO A 270 0.15 -1.38 7.90
CA PRO A 270 -1.12 -1.26 8.61
C PRO A 270 -1.50 0.22 8.70
N THR A 271 -2.61 0.60 8.07
CA THR A 271 -3.06 2.00 7.95
C THR A 271 -4.33 2.30 8.75
N ASP A 272 -4.81 1.30 9.48
CA ASP A 272 -5.96 1.30 10.38
C ASP A 272 -5.68 2.00 11.73
N ARG A 273 -4.40 2.21 12.03
CA ARG A 273 -3.95 2.93 13.23
C ARG A 273 -3.75 4.43 13.00
N GLU A 274 -3.33 5.16 14.02
CA GLU A 274 -2.89 6.55 13.91
C GLU A 274 -1.69 6.68 12.96
N ILE A 275 -1.58 7.81 12.24
CA ILE A 275 -0.56 8.03 11.19
C ILE A 275 0.87 7.87 11.73
N GLY A 276 1.13 8.30 12.97
CA GLY A 276 2.44 8.11 13.62
C GLY A 276 2.84 6.65 13.84
N GLN A 277 1.88 5.72 13.70
CA GLN A 277 2.08 4.28 13.83
C GLN A 277 2.14 3.56 12.47
N TRP A 278 1.96 4.26 11.35
CA TRP A 278 2.04 3.67 10.01
C TRP A 278 3.48 3.33 9.67
N LYS A 279 3.86 2.08 9.98
CA LYS A 279 5.22 1.56 9.77
C LYS A 279 5.15 0.33 8.86
N PRO A 280 6.10 0.20 7.90
CA PRO A 280 6.26 -1.04 7.14
C PRO A 280 6.42 -2.26 8.04
N ILE A 281 5.66 -3.32 7.76
CA ILE A 281 5.76 -4.63 8.44
C ILE A 281 6.30 -5.72 7.51
N ALA A 282 6.33 -5.48 6.21
CA ALA A 282 6.96 -6.32 5.20
C ALA A 282 7.46 -5.44 4.05
N SER A 283 8.47 -5.92 3.31
CA SER A 283 9.07 -5.19 2.19
C SER A 283 9.53 -6.14 1.09
N ARG A 284 9.29 -5.76 -0.16
CA ARG A 284 9.76 -6.46 -1.36
C ARG A 284 10.47 -5.47 -2.30
N PRO A 285 11.76 -5.65 -2.61
CA PRO A 285 12.50 -4.76 -3.51
C PRO A 285 11.94 -4.78 -4.93
N LEU A 286 11.95 -3.62 -5.58
CA LEU A 286 11.68 -3.45 -7.02
C LEU A 286 12.83 -2.66 -7.66
N PRO A 287 13.95 -3.30 -8.02
CA PRO A 287 15.13 -2.62 -8.55
C PRO A 287 14.91 -1.92 -9.91
N GLU A 288 13.90 -2.33 -10.66
CA GLU A 288 13.59 -1.84 -12.01
C GLU A 288 12.77 -0.53 -12.07
N VAL A 289 12.29 -0.04 -10.92
CA VAL A 289 11.50 1.21 -10.88
C VAL A 289 12.36 2.41 -11.25
N VAL A 290 11.83 3.31 -12.08
CA VAL A 290 12.50 4.57 -12.45
C VAL A 290 11.67 5.75 -11.97
N TRP A 291 12.27 6.62 -11.18
CA TRP A 291 11.65 7.85 -10.68
C TRP A 291 12.11 9.04 -11.52
N LYS A 292 11.16 9.77 -12.07
CA LYS A 292 11.36 11.00 -12.85
C LYS A 292 10.67 12.16 -12.15
N LEU A 293 11.29 13.33 -12.20
CA LEU A 293 10.74 14.57 -11.64
C LEU A 293 10.70 15.64 -12.73
N ASN A 294 9.60 15.68 -13.48
CA ASN A 294 9.38 16.60 -14.60
C ASN A 294 8.32 17.64 -14.26
N MET A 295 8.60 18.44 -13.24
CA MET A 295 7.78 19.60 -12.90
C MET A 295 7.78 20.59 -14.08
N LEU A 296 6.58 20.91 -14.59
CA LEU A 296 6.38 22.04 -15.48
C LEU A 296 6.49 23.31 -14.63
N LEU A 297 7.40 24.20 -15.01
CA LEU A 297 7.56 25.52 -14.42
C LEU A 297 6.65 26.53 -15.12
#